data_AF-A0AB35HVG0-F1
#
_entry.id   AF-A0AB35HVG0-F1
#
_cell.length_a   1.000
_cell.length_b   1.000
_cell.length_c   1.000
_cell.angle_alpha   90.00
_cell.angle_beta   90.00
_cell.angle_gamma   90.00
#
_symmetry.space_group_name_H-M   'P 1'
#
loop_
_entity.id
_entity.type
_entity.pdbx_description
1 polymer ?
#
loop_
_entity_poly.entity_id
_entity_poly.type
_entity_poly.pdbx_seq_one_letter_code
_entity_poly.pdbx_strand_id
1 'polypeptide(L)'
;MVPSKVNKARNATPAAFLFGIIGLQVVIGLQAFNPMSAKTWSRPNWRLNPFNFKQPLQFFHFGGWFMLVGSISYLPEIIEGNQECLFLAAMPASFGLGILIGVRLSVLIFRKKFSHA
;
A
#
# COMPACT_ATOMS: atom_id res chain seq x y z
N MET A 1 12.48 -15.91 -26.60
CA MET A 1 11.88 -14.56 -26.70
C MET A 1 11.03 -14.34 -25.45
N VAL A 2 11.31 -13.33 -24.62
CA VAL A 2 10.49 -13.04 -23.44
C VAL A 2 9.16 -12.42 -23.90
N PRO A 3 7.99 -12.92 -23.46
CA PRO A 3 6.70 -12.39 -23.88
C PRO A 3 6.56 -10.89 -23.56
N SER A 4 5.95 -10.10 -24.45
CA SER A 4 5.84 -8.64 -24.29
C SER A 4 5.16 -8.20 -22.99
N LYS A 5 4.21 -9.00 -22.49
CA LYS A 5 3.52 -8.79 -21.21
C LYS A 5 4.48 -8.86 -20.01
N VAL A 6 5.48 -9.74 -20.05
CA VAL A 6 6.49 -9.91 -18.98
C VAL A 6 7.43 -8.70 -18.93
N ASN A 7 7.81 -8.14 -20.07
CA ASN A 7 8.59 -6.90 -20.12
C ASN A 7 7.80 -5.69 -19.57
N LYS A 8 6.49 -5.64 -19.86
CA LYS A 8 5.61 -4.60 -19.30
C LYS A 8 5.47 -4.73 -17.78
N ALA A 9 5.31 -5.96 -17.27
CA ALA A 9 5.29 -6.25 -15.85
C ALA A 9 6.56 -5.75 -15.15
N ARG A 10 7.72 -6.16 -15.65
CA ARG A 10 9.04 -5.78 -15.10
C ARG A 10 9.23 -4.27 -14.97
N ASN A 11 8.72 -3.50 -15.93
CA ASN A 11 8.87 -2.04 -15.92
C ASN A 11 7.79 -1.34 -15.08
N ALA A 12 6.58 -1.91 -14.99
CA ALA A 12 5.46 -1.32 -14.25
C ALA A 12 5.55 -1.57 -12.73
N THR A 13 6.13 -2.70 -12.31
CA THR A 13 6.21 -3.10 -10.90
C THR A 13 6.95 -2.08 -10.02
N PRO A 14 8.14 -1.55 -10.39
CA PRO A 14 8.80 -0.49 -9.63
C PRO A 14 8.00 0.80 -9.58
N ALA A 15 7.32 1.16 -10.68
CA ALA A 15 6.47 2.34 -10.73
C ALA A 15 5.28 2.21 -9.76
N ALA A 16 4.67 1.02 -9.67
CA ALA A 16 3.59 0.74 -8.72
C ALA A 16 4.06 0.90 -7.27
N PHE A 17 5.24 0.35 -6.95
CA PHE A 17 5.85 0.47 -5.63
C PHE A 17 6.09 1.94 -5.24
N LEU A 18 6.74 2.72 -6.11
CA LEU A 18 6.99 4.13 -5.89
C LEU A 18 5.69 4.94 -5.80
N PHE A 19 4.71 4.61 -6.64
CA PHE A 19 3.39 5.24 -6.60
C PHE A 19 2.68 4.98 -5.28
N GLY A 20 2.77 3.77 -4.72
CA GLY A 20 2.24 3.45 -3.38
C GLY A 20 2.88 4.29 -2.28
N ILE A 21 4.20 4.52 -2.34
CA ILE A 21 4.91 5.34 -1.36
C ILE A 21 4.53 6.81 -1.49
N ILE A 22 4.74 7.38 -2.69
CA ILE A 22 4.62 8.82 -2.97
C ILE A 22 3.16 9.25 -2.97
N GLY A 23 2.31 8.51 -3.68
CA GLY A 23 0.88 8.78 -3.76
C GLY A 23 0.22 8.76 -2.39
N LEU A 24 0.62 7.84 -1.52
CA LEU A 24 0.12 7.82 -0.14
C LEU A 24 0.51 9.09 0.63
N GLN A 25 1.72 9.64 0.46
CA GLN A 25 2.09 10.89 1.14
C GLN A 25 1.23 12.07 0.68
N VAL A 26 0.88 12.12 -0.61
CA VAL A 26 -0.04 13.14 -1.13
C VAL A 26 -1.41 12.99 -0.48
N VAL A 27 -1.97 11.78 -0.46
CA VAL A 27 -3.30 11.53 0.13
C VAL A 27 -3.31 11.84 1.62
N ILE A 28 -2.33 11.35 2.38
CA ILE A 28 -2.23 11.62 3.82
C ILE A 28 -1.98 13.11 4.09
N GLY A 29 -1.18 13.78 3.28
CA GLY A 29 -0.98 15.22 3.34
C GLY A 29 -2.31 15.97 3.22
N LEU A 30 -3.11 15.66 2.20
CA LEU A 30 -4.46 16.24 2.05
C LEU A 30 -5.36 15.94 3.25
N GLN A 31 -5.32 14.70 3.76
CA GLN A 31 -6.10 14.32 4.95
C GLN A 31 -5.63 15.02 6.23
N ALA A 32 -4.36 15.43 6.33
CA ALA A 32 -3.84 16.12 7.51
C ALA A 32 -4.48 17.51 7.69
N PHE A 33 -4.84 18.16 6.58
CA PHE A 33 -5.54 19.44 6.54
C PHE A 33 -7.06 19.32 6.42
N ASN A 34 -7.58 18.10 6.21
CA ASN A 34 -9.01 17.85 6.09
C ASN A 34 -9.72 18.07 7.45
N PRO A 35 -10.68 19.00 7.57
CA PRO A 35 -11.40 19.26 8.82
C PRO A 35 -12.26 18.08 9.28
N MET A 36 -12.63 17.17 8.38
CA MET A 36 -13.36 15.95 8.73
C MET A 36 -12.47 14.85 9.34
N SER A 37 -11.14 14.99 9.22
CA SER A 37 -10.17 14.07 9.80
C SER A 37 -10.04 14.29 11.31
N ALA A 38 -9.62 13.26 12.05
CA ALA A 38 -9.42 13.42 13.48
C ALA A 38 -8.32 14.47 13.79
N LYS A 39 -8.48 15.19 14.91
CA LYS A 39 -7.49 16.18 15.36
C LYS A 39 -6.12 15.54 15.58
N THR A 40 -6.11 14.37 16.21
CA THR A 40 -4.95 13.50 16.40
C THR A 40 -5.20 12.13 15.79
N TRP A 41 -4.16 11.54 15.22
CA TRP A 41 -4.19 10.22 14.61
C TRP A 41 -3.52 9.17 15.49
N SER A 42 -4.05 7.96 15.40
CA SER A 42 -3.46 6.77 15.99
C SER A 42 -2.50 6.12 15.01
N ARG A 43 -1.40 5.59 15.51
CA ARG A 43 -0.50 4.74 14.70
C ARG A 43 -1.27 3.51 14.17
N PRO A 44 -0.85 2.94 13.02
CA PRO A 44 -1.46 1.73 12.48
C PRO A 44 -1.56 0.61 13.52
N ASN A 45 -2.76 0.06 13.71
CA ASN A 45 -3.03 -0.97 14.70
C ASN A 45 -4.20 -1.86 14.23
N TRP A 46 -4.00 -3.17 14.24
CA TRP A 46 -4.99 -4.17 13.85
C TRP A 46 -6.25 -4.21 14.74
N ARG A 47 -6.20 -3.64 15.95
CA ARG A 47 -7.36 -3.54 16.85
C ARG A 47 -8.30 -2.39 16.48
N LEU A 48 -7.87 -1.47 15.60
CA LEU A 48 -8.67 -0.33 15.18
C LEU A 48 -9.42 -0.65 13.88
N ASN A 49 -10.64 -0.13 13.75
CA ASN A 49 -11.44 -0.30 12.55
C ASN A 49 -10.74 0.37 11.33
N PRO A 50 -10.38 -0.40 10.27
CA PRO A 50 -9.71 0.15 9.09
C PRO A 50 -10.61 1.08 8.26
N PHE A 51 -11.93 1.01 8.43
CA PHE A 51 -12.89 1.87 7.73
C PHE A 51 -13.29 3.12 8.52
N ASN A 52 -12.60 3.39 9.64
CA ASN A 52 -12.71 4.69 10.29
C ASN A 52 -11.91 5.74 9.50
N PHE A 53 -12.54 6.39 8.52
CA PHE A 53 -11.88 7.36 7.64
C PHE A 53 -11.37 8.63 8.35
N LYS A 54 -11.75 8.86 9.62
CA LYS A 54 -11.11 9.89 10.46
C LYS A 54 -9.67 9.52 10.85
N GLN A 55 -9.30 8.24 10.69
CA GLN A 55 -8.00 7.65 10.96
C GLN A 55 -7.45 7.02 9.66
N PRO A 56 -7.10 7.85 8.65
CA PRO A 56 -6.88 7.38 7.28
C PRO A 56 -5.78 6.31 7.16
N LEU A 57 -4.75 6.35 8.02
CA LEU A 57 -3.67 5.36 7.98
C LEU A 57 -4.14 3.93 8.29
N GLN A 58 -5.26 3.73 9.01
CA GLN A 58 -5.77 2.38 9.29
C GLN A 58 -6.27 1.71 8.01
N PHE A 59 -6.96 2.46 7.15
CA PHE A 59 -7.42 2.00 5.84
C PHE A 59 -6.23 1.59 4.96
N PHE A 60 -5.22 2.44 4.85
CA PHE A 60 -4.05 2.16 4.02
C PHE A 60 -3.18 1.04 4.58
N HIS A 61 -3.04 0.94 5.90
CA HIS A 61 -2.36 -0.18 6.52
C HIS A 61 -3.06 -1.51 6.21
N PHE A 62 -4.38 -1.56 6.37
CA PHE A 62 -5.17 -2.73 5.99
C PHE A 62 -5.07 -3.04 4.50
N GLY A 63 -5.27 -2.04 3.63
CA GLY A 63 -5.23 -2.20 2.18
C GLY A 63 -3.86 -2.67 1.67
N GLY A 64 -2.77 -2.16 2.26
CA GLY A 64 -1.42 -2.62 1.94
C GLY A 64 -1.21 -4.10 2.23
N TRP A 65 -1.65 -4.56 3.41
CA TRP A 65 -1.60 -5.99 3.76
C TRP A 65 -2.57 -6.83 2.92
N PHE A 66 -3.78 -6.34 2.65
CA PHE A 66 -4.76 -7.04 1.82
C PHE A 66 -4.21 -7.33 0.42
N MET A 67 -3.58 -6.33 -0.22
CA MET A 67 -2.95 -6.50 -1.53
C MET A 67 -1.78 -7.48 -1.48
N LEU A 68 -0.94 -7.39 -0.45
CA LEU A 68 0.25 -8.24 -0.31
C LEU A 68 -0.13 -9.70 -0.05
N VAL A 69 -1.07 -9.97 0.85
CA VAL A 69 -1.58 -11.32 1.14
C VAL A 69 -2.38 -11.86 -0.05
N GLY A 70 -3.22 -11.04 -0.69
CA GLY A 70 -3.98 -11.45 -1.87
C GLY A 70 -3.08 -11.92 -3.02
N SER A 71 -1.88 -11.36 -3.14
CA SER A 71 -0.90 -11.75 -4.16
C SER A 71 -0.34 -13.16 -3.97
N ILE A 72 -0.43 -13.74 -2.76
CA ILE A 72 0.04 -15.10 -2.45
C ILE A 72 -0.82 -16.15 -3.17
N SER A 73 -2.09 -15.84 -3.45
CA SER A 73 -3.02 -16.78 -4.10
C SER A 73 -2.56 -17.24 -5.49
N TYR A 74 -1.72 -16.47 -6.18
CA TYR A 74 -1.20 -16.77 -7.51
C TYR A 74 0.08 -17.62 -7.50
N LEU A 75 0.64 -17.96 -6.33
CA LEU A 75 1.89 -18.72 -6.24
C LEU A 75 1.83 -20.10 -6.91
N PRO A 76 0.76 -20.91 -6.78
CA PRO A 76 0.69 -22.21 -7.44
C PRO A 76 0.88 -22.12 -8.95
N GLU A 77 0.17 -21.21 -9.61
CA GLU A 77 0.24 -21.01 -11.06
C GLU A 77 1.58 -20.43 -11.49
N ILE A 78 2.20 -19.58 -10.67
CA ILE A 78 3.55 -19.05 -10.93
C ILE A 78 4.58 -20.18 -10.90
N ILE A 79 4.47 -21.12 -9.96
CA ILE A 79 5.36 -22.29 -9.86
C ILE A 79 5.21 -23.19 -11.10
N GLU A 80 4.00 -23.30 -11.65
CA GLU A 80 3.72 -24.00 -12.92
C GLU A 80 4.21 -23.24 -14.17
N GLY A 81 4.79 -22.05 -13.99
CA GLY A 81 5.38 -21.24 -15.07
C GLY A 81 4.41 -20.25 -15.72
N ASN A 82 3.21 -20.03 -15.17
CA ASN A 82 2.23 -19.09 -15.71
C ASN A 82 2.69 -17.64 -15.55
N GLN A 83 3.16 -17.06 -16.65
CA GLN A 83 3.67 -15.70 -16.72
C GLN A 83 2.59 -14.61 -16.55
N GLU A 84 1.32 -14.92 -16.80
CA GLU A 84 0.23 -13.96 -16.57
C GLU A 84 -0.05 -13.80 -15.08
N CYS A 85 -0.05 -14.91 -14.34
CA CYS A 85 -0.17 -14.90 -12.87
C CYS A 85 0.99 -14.16 -12.20
N LEU A 86 2.20 -14.22 -12.77
CA LEU A 86 3.34 -13.45 -12.26
C LEU A 86 3.06 -11.94 -12.25
N PHE A 87 2.46 -11.39 -13.31
CA PHE A 87 2.09 -9.97 -13.34
C PHE A 87 0.96 -9.65 -12.36
N LEU A 88 -0.07 -10.50 -12.32
CA LEU A 88 -1.21 -10.36 -11.42
C LEU A 88 -0.81 -10.45 -9.94
N ALA A 89 0.28 -11.15 -9.61
CA ALA A 89 0.85 -11.16 -8.26
C ALA A 89 1.79 -9.97 -8.02
N ALA A 90 2.73 -9.73 -8.94
CA ALA A 90 3.81 -8.75 -8.73
C ALA A 90 3.30 -7.32 -8.60
N MET A 91 2.26 -6.96 -9.38
CA MET A 91 1.71 -5.60 -9.38
C MET A 91 1.04 -5.23 -8.03
N PRO A 92 0.02 -5.96 -7.54
CA PRO A 92 -0.59 -5.67 -6.23
C PRO A 92 0.38 -5.89 -5.07
N ALA A 93 1.27 -6.89 -5.12
CA ALA A 93 2.28 -7.09 -4.08
C ALA A 93 3.18 -5.86 -3.93
N SER A 94 3.65 -5.32 -5.06
CA SER A 94 4.56 -4.16 -5.04
C SER A 94 3.86 -2.88 -4.65
N PHE A 95 2.63 -2.66 -5.14
CA PHE A 95 1.82 -1.53 -4.67
C PHE A 95 1.51 -1.63 -3.18
N GLY A 96 1.10 -2.81 -2.69
CA GLY A 96 0.82 -3.07 -1.28
C GLY A 96 2.04 -2.85 -0.39
N LEU A 97 3.21 -3.34 -0.80
CA LEU A 97 4.47 -3.10 -0.09
C LEU A 97 4.82 -1.60 -0.06
N GLY A 98 4.66 -0.91 -1.18
CA GLY A 98 4.85 0.54 -1.26
C GLY A 98 3.93 1.31 -0.31
N ILE A 99 2.66 0.90 -0.23
CA ILE A 99 1.70 1.45 0.73
C ILE A 99 2.15 1.19 2.18
N LEU A 100 2.60 -0.02 2.53
CA LEU A 100 3.05 -0.34 3.90
C LEU A 100 4.27 0.48 4.31
N ILE A 101 5.24 0.67 3.41
CA ILE A 101 6.38 1.56 3.64
C ILE A 101 5.89 3.01 3.75
N GLY A 102 5.03 3.44 2.85
CA GLY A 102 4.42 4.77 2.87
C GLY A 102 3.67 5.04 4.17
N VAL A 103 2.98 4.05 4.75
CA VAL A 103 2.31 4.16 6.05
C VAL A 103 3.32 4.45 7.16
N ARG A 104 4.48 3.76 7.16
CA ARG A 104 5.55 4.03 8.13
C ARG A 104 6.14 5.41 7.95
N LEU A 105 6.37 5.83 6.70
CA LEU A 105 6.86 7.16 6.37
C LEU A 105 5.87 8.25 6.78
N SER A 106 4.57 8.05 6.59
CA SER A 106 3.52 8.98 7.01
C SER A 106 3.56 9.26 8.51
N VAL A 107 3.84 8.25 9.33
CA VAL A 107 4.00 8.42 10.79
C VAL A 107 5.21 9.31 11.10
N LEU A 108 6.29 9.24 10.31
CA LEU A 108 7.49 10.04 10.50
C LEU A 108 7.31 11.48 10.01
N ILE A 109 6.79 11.66 8.79
CA ILE A 109 6.59 12.96 8.14
C ILE A 109 5.54 13.78 8.90
N PHE A 110 4.39 13.16 9.20
CA PHE A 110 3.27 13.84 9.86
C PHE A 110 3.25 13.58 11.38
N ARG A 111 4.41 13.33 11.99
CA ARG A 111 4.54 12.95 13.42
C ARG A 111 3.74 13.83 14.39
N LYS A 112 3.64 15.14 14.12
CA LYS A 112 2.89 16.11 14.95
C LYS A 112 1.39 15.83 15.00
N LYS A 113 0.85 15.14 13.99
CA LYS A 113 -0.56 14.75 13.91
C LYS A 113 -0.85 13.51 14.73
N PHE A 114 0.16 12.71 15.09
CA PHE A 114 -0.03 11.49 15.85
C PHE A 114 0.00 11.74 17.35
N SER A 115 -0.85 11.04 18.10
CA SER A 115 -0.75 11.03 19.56
C SER A 115 0.62 10.49 19.96
N HIS A 116 1.31 11.20 20.86
CA HIS A 116 2.43 10.62 21.58
C HIS A 116 1.87 9.45 22.41
N ALA A 117 2.39 8.24 22.14
CA ALA A 117 2.15 7.09 22.99
C ALA A 117 2.90 7.28 24.31
#